data_AF-A0A1R2BUR5-F1
#
_entry.id   AF-A0A1R2BUR5-F1
#
_cell.length_a   1.000
_cell.length_b   1.000
_cell.length_c   1.000
_cell.angle_alpha   90.00
_cell.angle_beta   90.00
_cell.angle_gamma   90.00
#
_symmetry.space_group_name_H-M   'P 1'
#
loop_
_entity.id
_entity.type
_entity.pdbx_description
1 polymer ?
#
loop_
_entity_poly.entity_id
_entity_poly.type
_entity_poly.pdbx_seq_one_letter_code
_entity_poly.pdbx_strand_id
1 'polypeptide(L)' 'MASIFQDFYAERLGALYVLHVTWLHWLLYHAVRPTLPKRTREKLHVMRNAKSLKEFFDSDQLLVEYTGEDPYRHPYPNTN' A
#
# COMPACT_ATOMS: atom_id res chain seq x y z
N MET A 1 3.13 20.53 -0.83
CA MET A 1 2.61 19.42 -1.65
C MET A 1 1.85 18.39 -0.82
N ALA A 2 2.30 18.02 0.39
CA ALA A 2 1.57 17.10 1.27
C ALA A 2 0.24 17.65 1.82
N SER A 3 0.12 18.96 2.04
CA SER A 3 -1.09 19.60 2.59
C SER A 3 -2.32 19.43 1.70
N ILE A 4 -2.17 19.45 0.37
CA ILE A 4 -3.31 19.32 -0.55
C ILE A 4 -4.02 17.97 -0.38
N PHE A 5 -3.25 16.88 -0.19
CA PHE A 5 -3.84 15.57 0.08
C PHE A 5 -4.47 15.48 1.47
N GLN A 6 -3.87 16.14 2.46
CA GLN A 6 -4.41 16.15 3.83
C GLN A 6 -5.69 16.99 3.93
N ASP A 7 -5.75 18.16 3.28
CA ASP A 7 -6.87 19.11 3.40
C ASP A 7 -8.05 18.76 2.47
N PHE A 8 -7.80 18.26 1.26
CA PHE A 8 -8.87 17.99 0.29
C PHE A 8 -9.27 16.52 0.17
N TYR A 9 -8.44 15.59 0.68
CA TYR A 9 -8.65 14.15 0.52
C TYR A 9 -8.58 13.34 1.81
N ALA A 10 -8.72 14.00 2.96
CA ALA A 10 -8.71 13.38 4.29
C ALA A 10 -9.57 12.11 4.40
N GLU A 11 -10.73 12.08 3.73
CA GLU A 11 -11.68 10.96 3.77
C GLU A 11 -11.66 10.05 2.54
N ARG A 12 -10.95 10.41 1.47
CA ARG A 12 -10.83 9.53 0.27
C ARG A 12 -9.86 8.36 0.47
N LEU A 13 -9.03 8.42 1.50
CA LEU A 13 -8.16 7.31 1.85
C LEU A 13 -9.00 6.20 2.49
N GLY A 14 -9.39 5.20 1.70
CA GLY A 14 -10.12 4.02 2.15
C GLY A 14 -9.24 3.06 2.94
N ALA A 15 -8.12 2.63 2.35
CA ALA A 15 -7.10 1.81 2.97
C ALA A 15 -5.72 2.15 2.36
N LEU A 16 -4.65 2.04 3.15
CA LEU A 16 -3.27 2.25 2.72
C LEU A 16 -2.46 0.98 2.98
N TYR A 17 -2.05 0.33 1.90
CA TYR A 17 -1.22 -0.87 1.92
C TYR A 17 0.23 -0.50 1.64
N VAL A 18 1.12 -0.76 2.59
CA VAL A 18 2.56 -0.58 2.43
C VAL A 18 3.19 -1.95 2.26
N LEU A 19 3.79 -2.18 1.09
CA LEU A 19 4.41 -3.44 0.69
C LEU A 19 5.94 -3.41 0.86
N HIS A 20 6.56 -4.60 0.92
CA HIS A 20 8.02 -4.77 0.99
C HIS A 20 8.71 -3.98 2.11
N VAL A 21 8.03 -3.89 3.24
CA VAL A 21 8.43 -3.04 4.35
C VAL A 21 9.64 -3.67 5.05
N THR A 22 10.81 -3.03 4.95
CA THR A 22 11.99 -3.46 5.72
C THR A 22 11.75 -3.32 7.23
N TRP A 23 12.53 -4.05 8.03
CA TRP A 23 12.39 -4.08 9.49
C TRP A 23 12.39 -2.68 10.13
N LEU A 24 13.14 -1.73 9.56
CA LEU A 24 13.21 -0.34 10.01
C LEU A 24 11.86 0.38 9.85
N HIS A 25 11.22 0.26 8.70
CA HIS A 25 9.92 0.86 8.45
C HIS A 25 8.82 0.26 9.32
N TRP A 26 8.93 -1.05 9.62
CA TRP A 26 8.04 -1.71 10.57
C TRP A 26 8.19 -1.15 11.98
N LEU A 27 9.43 -0.89 12.41
CA LEU A 27 9.73 -0.29 13.71
C LEU A 27 9.23 1.16 13.77
N LEU A 28 9.45 1.94 12.72
CA LEU A 28 8.94 3.30 12.59
C LEU A 28 7.40 3.33 12.65
N TYR A 29 6.73 2.42 11.94
CA TYR A 29 5.28 2.26 12.00
C TYR A 29 4.82 1.98 13.42
N HIS A 30 5.44 1.05 14.14
CA HIS A 30 5.10 0.77 15.54
C HIS A 30 5.30 1.98 16.46
N ALA A 31 6.31 2.81 16.22
CA ALA A 31 6.58 4.02 16.99
C ALA A 31 5.52 5.11 16.75
N VAL A 32 5.06 5.30 15.50
CA VAL A 32 4.03 6.30 15.15
C VAL A 32 2.60 5.77 15.30
N ARG A 33 2.41 4.45 15.35
CA ARG A 33 1.10 3.83 15.55
C ARG A 33 0.35 4.43 16.74
N PRO A 34 0.89 4.53 17.98
CA PRO A 34 0.17 5.12 19.13
C PRO A 34 -0.29 6.55 18.94
N THR A 35 0.38 7.34 18.10
CA THR A 35 0.03 8.74 17.86
C THR A 35 -1.05 8.93 16.79
N LEU A 36 -1.43 7.85 16.09
CA LEU A 36 -2.44 7.90 15.02
C LEU A 36 -3.86 7.69 15.59
N PRO A 37 -4.87 8.42 15.07
CA PRO A 37 -6.28 8.19 15.41
C PRO A 37 -6.73 6.75 15.08
N LYS A 38 -7.67 6.19 15.85
CA LYS A 38 -8.21 4.83 15.61
C LYS A 38 -8.65 4.63 14.15
N ARG A 39 -9.39 5.60 13.59
CA ARG A 39 -9.85 5.58 12.20
C ARG A 39 -8.71 5.47 11.18
N THR A 40 -7.57 6.07 11.46
CA THR A 40 -6.40 6.01 10.56
C THR A 40 -5.65 4.69 10.74
N ARG A 41 -5.56 4.17 11.97
CA ARG A 41 -4.92 2.89 12.28
C ARG A 41 -5.61 1.70 11.62
N GLU A 42 -6.94 1.72 11.58
CA GLU A 42 -7.74 0.65 10.96
C GLU A 42 -7.57 0.59 9.44
N LYS A 43 -7.19 1.70 8.82
CA LYS A 43 -6.95 1.81 7.38
C LYS A 43 -5.52 1.46 6.96
N LEU A 44 -4.59 1.36 7.92
CA LEU A 44 -3.16 1.17 7.65
C LEU A 44 -2.77 -0.31 7.72
N HIS A 45 -2.45 -0.88 6.56
CA HIS A 45 -2.01 -2.26 6.41
C HIS A 45 -0.53 -2.28 6.00
N VAL A 46 0.33 -2.64 6.95
CA VAL A 46 1.78 -2.71 6.73
C VAL A 46 2.17 -4.18 6.59
N MET A 47 2.61 -4.58 5.39
CA MET A 47 2.87 -5.96 5.05
C MET A 47 4.34 -6.17 4.68
N ARG A 48 4.97 -7.18 5.29
CA ARG A 48 6.35 -7.57 4.94
C ARG A 48 6.43 -8.37 3.65
N ASN A 49 5.36 -9.08 3.30
CA ASN A 49 5.31 -9.98 2.15
C ASN A 49 4.10 -9.62 1.27
N ALA A 50 4.30 -9.53 -0.05
CA ALA A 50 3.22 -9.28 -0.99
C ALA A 50 2.18 -10.43 -1.04
N LYS A 51 2.51 -11.63 -0.56
CA LYS A 51 1.58 -12.76 -0.51
C LYS A 51 0.32 -12.47 0.31
N SER A 52 0.41 -11.67 1.36
CA SER A 52 -0.75 -11.30 2.18
C SER A 52 -1.71 -10.33 1.47
N LEU A 53 -1.33 -9.79 0.32
CA LEU A 53 -2.18 -8.89 -0.46
C LEU A 53 -3.37 -9.63 -1.08
N LYS A 54 -3.24 -10.94 -1.34
CA LYS A 54 -4.34 -11.81 -1.82
C LYS A 54 -5.51 -11.94 -0.85
N GLU A 55 -5.30 -11.66 0.43
CA GLU A 55 -6.37 -11.71 1.44
C GLU A 55 -7.32 -10.50 1.31
N PHE A 56 -6.90 -9.45 0.60
CA PHE A 56 -7.62 -8.17 0.50
C PHE A 56 -8.08 -7.85 -0.92
N PHE A 57 -7.48 -8.47 -1.94
CA PHE A 57 -7.76 -8.20 -3.35
C PHE A 57 -7.92 -9.53 -4.11
N ASP A 58 -8.83 -9.53 -5.08
CA ASP A 58 -8.98 -10.66 -6.00
C ASP A 58 -7.72 -10.85 -6.84
N SER A 59 -7.41 -12.12 -7.15
CA SER A 59 -6.15 -12.46 -7.82
C SER A 59 -6.08 -11.97 -9.26
N ASP A 60 -7.22 -11.77 -9.94
CA ASP A 60 -7.30 -11.22 -11.30
C ASP A 60 -7.03 -9.71 -11.35
N GLN A 61 -7.14 -9.01 -10.22
CA GLN A 61 -6.88 -7.57 -10.11
C GLN A 61 -5.47 -7.25 -9.62
N LEU A 62 -4.67 -8.28 -9.34
CA LEU A 62 -3.30 -8.16 -8.87
C LEU A 62 -2.33 -8.48 -10.01
N LEU A 63 -1.28 -7.67 -10.14
CA LEU A 63 -0.17 -8.00 -11.04
C LEU A 63 0.53 -9.28 -10.58
N VAL A 64 1.08 -10.02 -11.54
CA VAL A 64 1.89 -11.23 -11.29
C VAL A 64 3.03 -10.98 -10.29
N GLU A 65 3.64 -9.79 -10.30
CA GLU A 65 4.71 -9.40 -9.37
C GLU A 65 4.26 -9.37 -7.89
N TYR A 66 2.97 -9.10 -7.66
CA TYR A 66 2.35 -9.13 -6.34
C TYR A 66 1.60 -10.44 -6.08
N THR A 67 1.97 -11.51 -6.78
CA THR A 67 1.39 -12.85 -6.70
C THR A 67 0.02 -12.99 -7.41
N GLY A 68 -0.45 -11.99 -8.14
CA GLY A 68 -1.71 -12.07 -8.88
C GLY A 68 -1.62 -12.77 -10.24
N GLU A 69 -2.66 -12.63 -11.04
CA GLU A 69 -2.82 -13.27 -12.36
C GLU A 69 -2.83 -12.26 -13.52
N ASP A 70 -2.87 -10.95 -13.24
CA ASP A 70 -2.89 -9.91 -14.28
C ASP A 70 -1.51 -9.78 -14.96
N PRO A 71 -1.40 -10.11 -16.27
CA PRO A 71 -0.16 -10.01 -17.02
C PRO A 71 0.14 -8.57 -17.51
N TYR A 72 -0.62 -7.56 -17.10
CA TYR A 72 -0.46 -6.19 -17.56
C TYR A 72 0.98 -5.72 -17.43
N ARG A 73 1.61 -5.44 -18.58
CA ARG A 73 2.92 -4.79 -18.68
C ARG A 73 2.73 -3.43 -19.30
N HIS A 74 3.25 -2.41 -18.63
CA HIS A 74 3.30 -1.08 -19.22
C HIS A 74 4.08 -1.13 -20.54
N PRO A 75 3.54 -0.66 -21.67
CA PRO A 75 4.29 -0.55 -22.91
C PRO A 75 5.33 0.55 -22.72
N TYR A 76 6.53 0.21 -22.29
CA TYR A 76 7.67 1.12 -22.38
C TYR A 76 8.02 1.26 -23.87
N PRO A 77 8.08 2.48 -24.44
CA PRO A 77 8.61 2.66 -25.78
C PRO A 77 10.10 2.30 -25.74
N ASN A 78 10.45 1.29 -26.52
CA ASN A 78 11.81 0.78 -26.65
C ASN A 78 12.69 1.89 -27.27
N THR A 79 13.46 2.60 -26.44
CA THR A 79 14.48 3.52 -26.92
C THR A 79 15.76 2.72 -27.08
N ASN A 80 15.99 2.27 -28.32
CA ASN A 80 17.28 1.75 -28.78
C ASN A 80 18.34 2.86 -28.73
#